data_AF-A0A0N4Z6K3-F1
#
_entry.id   AF-A0A0N4Z6K3-F1
#
_cell.length_a   1.000
_cell.length_b   1.000
_cell.length_c   1.000
_cell.angle_alpha   90.00
_cell.angle_beta   90.00
_cell.angle_gamma   90.00
#
_symmetry.space_group_name_H-M   'P 1'
#
loop_
_entity.id
_entity.type
_entity.pdbx_description
1 polymer ?
#
loop_
_entity_poly.entity_id
_entity_poly.type
_entity_poly.pdbx_seq_one_letter_code
_entity_poly.pdbx_strand_id
1 'polypeptide(L)'
;MNNIPSSSGCFSDGNLQPGMYQDPSQIVSRYINSHQQSVPYMYPSYQPYCENNYQGYFDNRIVSDEEYISKCYPENKTIIPSNNDIEKNMYIRNMNLNELHFEDESWVHLKYWEFQSRTGATFCGKEDRIIVDGFCDKGDNNRFSLGSLTSPERNVAISKVLCQIGGGCHIIKVGDNVKIESKCKSPIFIQCPMQGVISGTDPSCVYRLSPGTDLTIYDNNLFNNMLMKTKNDGNIGLINLQQYYQTRISFIKGWGENYRRKSITDSPCWLEILILKPMMMIDNLMMEMNTYYDKNIDSD
;
A
#
# COMPACT_ATOMS: atom_id res chain seq x y z
N MET A 1 6.78 -70.27 -44.28
CA MET A 1 7.14 -70.43 -42.85
C MET A 1 8.28 -69.44 -42.59
N ASN A 2 8.04 -68.13 -42.46
CA ASN A 2 7.23 -67.35 -41.50
C ASN A 2 8.05 -66.99 -40.25
N ASN A 3 8.14 -65.73 -39.78
CA ASN A 3 7.89 -64.43 -40.44
C ASN A 3 8.45 -63.25 -39.59
N ILE A 4 8.46 -62.02 -40.16
CA ILE A 4 8.47 -60.68 -39.50
C ILE A 4 9.85 -60.08 -39.02
N PRO A 5 10.09 -58.74 -39.13
CA PRO A 5 11.44 -58.13 -39.05
C PRO A 5 11.60 -56.87 -38.15
N SER A 6 12.82 -56.27 -38.14
CA SER A 6 13.19 -54.81 -38.03
C SER A 6 12.55 -53.88 -36.99
N SER A 7 13.21 -52.88 -36.38
CA SER A 7 14.63 -52.41 -36.27
C SER A 7 14.62 -51.25 -35.22
N SER A 8 15.50 -50.24 -35.08
CA SER A 8 16.76 -49.73 -35.70
C SER A 8 17.28 -48.57 -34.81
N GLY A 9 18.60 -48.33 -34.69
CA GLY A 9 19.13 -47.11 -34.05
C GLY A 9 20.66 -47.00 -33.97
N CYS A 10 21.21 -45.83 -34.32
CA CYS A 10 22.62 -45.43 -34.16
C CYS A 10 22.70 -43.95 -33.77
N PHE A 11 23.76 -43.56 -33.05
CA PHE A 11 23.99 -42.20 -32.53
C PHE A 11 24.95 -41.38 -33.40
N SER A 12 24.77 -40.05 -33.39
CA SER A 12 25.83 -39.04 -33.55
C SER A 12 25.34 -37.67 -33.04
N ASP A 13 26.27 -36.77 -32.71
CA ASP A 13 26.03 -35.61 -31.82
C ASP A 13 25.18 -34.46 -32.41
N GLY A 14 24.54 -33.71 -31.51
CA GLY A 14 23.72 -32.53 -31.83
C GLY A 14 23.93 -31.39 -30.82
N ASN A 15 23.83 -30.15 -31.30
CA ASN A 15 24.18 -28.94 -30.52
C ASN A 15 23.19 -28.58 -29.41
N LEU A 16 23.70 -27.99 -28.33
CA LEU A 16 22.88 -27.34 -27.29
C LEU A 16 22.20 -26.08 -27.86
N GLN A 17 20.88 -25.99 -27.63
CA GLN A 17 20.07 -24.76 -27.78
C GLN A 17 19.60 -24.32 -26.38
N PRO A 18 19.63 -23.02 -26.04
CA PRO A 18 19.05 -22.53 -24.79
C PRO A 18 17.51 -22.59 -24.85
N GLY A 19 16.89 -23.07 -23.77
CA GLY A 19 15.44 -23.17 -23.67
C GLY A 19 14.74 -21.80 -23.70
N MET A 20 13.58 -21.74 -24.37
CA MET A 20 12.79 -20.52 -24.51
C MET A 20 12.15 -20.13 -23.17
N TYR A 21 12.60 -19.03 -22.57
CA TYR A 21 11.80 -18.33 -21.55
C TYR A 21 10.49 -17.87 -22.18
N GLN A 22 9.35 -18.27 -21.61
CA GLN A 22 8.05 -17.75 -22.03
C GLN A 22 7.82 -16.38 -21.39
N ASP A 23 7.47 -15.40 -22.22
CA ASP A 23 7.16 -14.03 -21.80
C ASP A 23 5.83 -13.98 -21.00
N PRO A 24 5.83 -13.47 -19.76
CA PRO A 24 4.61 -13.29 -18.96
C PRO A 24 3.47 -12.52 -19.66
N SER A 25 3.77 -11.67 -20.65
CA SER A 25 2.76 -10.92 -21.42
C SER A 25 1.71 -11.80 -22.12
N GLN A 26 2.08 -13.04 -22.46
CA GLN A 26 1.23 -13.98 -23.19
C GLN A 26 0.12 -14.59 -22.33
N ILE A 27 0.31 -14.70 -21.01
CA ILE A 27 -0.65 -15.35 -20.11
C ILE A 27 -1.86 -14.44 -19.87
N VAL A 28 -1.62 -13.16 -19.59
CA VAL A 28 -2.67 -12.13 -19.35
C VAL A 28 -3.65 -12.03 -20.52
N SER A 29 -3.12 -12.12 -21.74
CA SER A 29 -3.87 -11.93 -22.99
C SER A 29 -5.01 -12.94 -23.22
N ARG A 30 -5.00 -14.10 -22.54
CA ARG A 30 -6.08 -15.10 -22.65
C ARG A 30 -7.24 -14.86 -21.68
N TYR A 31 -7.03 -14.12 -20.57
CA TYR A 31 -8.02 -13.99 -19.51
C TYR A 31 -9.15 -13.01 -19.88
N ILE A 32 -8.82 -11.92 -20.58
CA ILE A 32 -9.71 -10.79 -20.89
C ILE A 32 -10.93 -11.19 -21.75
N ASN A 33 -10.80 -12.20 -22.62
CA ASN A 33 -11.84 -12.57 -23.59
C ASN A 33 -12.98 -13.45 -23.05
N SER A 34 -12.96 -13.84 -21.77
CA SER A 34 -13.86 -14.87 -21.23
C SER A 34 -15.06 -14.35 -20.42
N HIS A 35 -15.02 -13.12 -19.88
CA HIS A 35 -15.97 -12.65 -18.87
C HIS A 35 -16.59 -11.26 -19.17
N GLN A 36 -17.19 -11.10 -20.36
CA GLN A 36 -18.17 -10.05 -20.61
C GLN A 36 -19.61 -10.60 -20.53
N GLN A 37 -20.15 -10.70 -19.30
CA GLN A 37 -21.60 -10.78 -19.08
C GLN A 37 -22.00 -9.83 -17.96
N SER A 38 -23.02 -9.01 -18.22
CA SER A 38 -23.50 -7.97 -17.31
C SER A 38 -24.61 -8.48 -16.39
N VAL A 39 -24.56 -8.08 -15.11
CA VAL A 39 -25.60 -8.38 -14.12
C VAL A 39 -25.95 -7.09 -13.36
N PRO A 40 -27.21 -6.60 -13.40
CA PRO A 40 -27.61 -5.39 -12.71
C PRO A 40 -27.92 -5.65 -11.23
N TYR A 41 -27.43 -4.80 -10.33
CA TYR A 41 -27.72 -4.86 -8.90
C TYR A 41 -28.48 -3.62 -8.42
N MET A 42 -29.58 -3.84 -7.69
CA MET A 42 -30.32 -2.79 -6.98
C MET A 42 -29.60 -2.39 -5.68
N TYR A 43 -29.68 -1.10 -5.33
CA TYR A 43 -29.27 -0.58 -4.03
C TYR A 43 -30.46 -0.47 -3.06
N PRO A 44 -30.34 -0.91 -1.80
CA PRO A 44 -31.17 -0.45 -0.70
C PRO A 44 -30.79 0.99 -0.31
N SER A 45 -31.78 1.83 0.01
CA SER A 45 -31.54 3.20 0.46
C SER A 45 -31.09 3.26 1.93
N TYR A 46 -30.04 4.05 2.21
CA TYR A 46 -29.64 4.44 3.56
C TYR A 46 -29.61 5.98 3.67
N GLN A 47 -30.12 6.51 4.79
CA GLN A 47 -30.18 7.95 5.07
C GLN A 47 -28.93 8.42 5.85
N PRO A 48 -28.43 9.65 5.60
CA PRO A 48 -27.34 10.22 6.37
C PRO A 48 -27.81 10.89 7.68
N TYR A 49 -27.07 10.68 8.75
CA TYR A 49 -27.17 11.34 10.06
C TYR A 49 -25.77 11.34 10.70
N CYS A 50 -25.27 12.38 11.39
CA CYS A 50 -25.83 13.70 11.70
C CYS A 50 -24.81 14.81 11.38
N GLU A 51 -25.31 16.01 11.07
CA GLU A 51 -24.53 17.25 11.25
C GLU A 51 -24.40 17.58 12.75
N ASN A 52 -23.35 18.29 13.14
CA ASN A 52 -23.30 18.97 14.44
C ASN A 52 -22.64 20.35 14.28
N ASN A 53 -23.36 21.38 14.69
CA ASN A 53 -22.95 22.78 14.51
C ASN A 53 -21.92 23.22 15.57
N TYR A 54 -20.82 23.82 15.11
CA TYR A 54 -20.02 24.73 15.93
C TYR A 54 -19.66 25.99 15.13
N GLN A 55 -20.37 27.08 15.41
CA GLN A 55 -19.94 28.42 15.00
C GLN A 55 -18.84 28.89 15.96
N GLY A 56 -17.67 29.24 15.42
CA GLY A 56 -16.55 29.80 16.19
C GLY A 56 -15.75 30.76 15.33
N TYR A 57 -15.84 32.06 15.61
CA TYR A 57 -15.10 33.09 14.90
C TYR A 57 -13.62 33.06 15.29
N PHE A 58 -12.73 32.94 14.29
CA PHE A 58 -11.34 33.38 14.39
C PHE A 58 -10.92 34.10 13.10
N ASP A 59 -10.30 35.27 13.24
CA ASP A 59 -9.89 36.14 12.13
C ASP A 59 -8.57 35.67 11.48
N ASN A 60 -8.41 36.03 10.20
CA ASN A 60 -7.30 35.58 9.36
C ASN A 60 -6.02 36.39 9.60
N ARG A 61 -4.86 35.71 9.54
CA ARG A 61 -3.70 36.18 8.76
C ARG A 61 -2.63 35.09 8.56
N ILE A 62 -2.11 35.04 7.33
CA ILE A 62 -0.97 34.22 6.87
C ILE A 62 -1.14 32.70 7.00
N VAL A 63 -2.01 32.14 6.16
CA VAL A 63 -1.81 30.80 5.58
C VAL A 63 -1.40 31.01 4.12
N SER A 64 -0.34 30.36 3.66
CA SER A 64 0.18 30.53 2.29
C SER A 64 -0.74 29.86 1.27
N ASP A 65 -1.09 30.58 0.20
CA ASP A 65 -1.95 30.09 -0.86
C ASP A 65 -1.33 28.91 -1.64
N GLU A 66 -1.93 27.73 -1.48
CA GLU A 66 -1.92 26.68 -2.50
C GLU A 66 -3.38 26.52 -2.94
N GLU A 67 -3.73 27.08 -4.11
CA GLU A 67 -5.11 27.16 -4.60
C GLU A 67 -5.78 25.79 -4.71
N TYR A 68 -6.92 25.63 -4.04
CA TYR A 68 -7.70 24.40 -4.05
C TYR A 68 -8.62 24.38 -5.29
N ILE A 69 -8.08 23.88 -6.40
CA ILE A 69 -8.82 23.81 -7.66
C ILE A 69 -9.88 22.69 -7.59
N SER A 70 -11.13 23.13 -7.41
CA SER A 70 -12.39 22.35 -7.44
C SER A 70 -12.71 21.47 -6.21
N LYS A 71 -14.01 21.36 -5.91
CA LYS A 71 -14.60 20.32 -5.04
C LYS A 71 -15.17 19.19 -5.90
N CYS A 72 -14.32 18.47 -6.63
CA CYS A 72 -14.73 17.28 -7.35
C CYS A 72 -14.68 16.06 -6.41
N TYR A 73 -15.82 15.63 -5.91
CA TYR A 73 -15.99 14.24 -5.48
C TYR A 73 -16.01 13.37 -6.75
N PRO A 74 -15.13 12.38 -6.90
CA PRO A 74 -15.16 11.52 -8.08
C PRO A 74 -16.46 10.70 -8.09
N GLU A 75 -17.23 10.78 -9.17
CA GLU A 75 -18.34 9.87 -9.40
C GLU A 75 -17.85 8.43 -9.46
N ASN A 76 -18.65 7.49 -8.96
CA ASN A 76 -18.26 6.09 -8.82
C ASN A 76 -18.14 5.41 -10.19
N LYS A 77 -16.94 5.49 -10.78
CA LYS A 77 -16.50 4.67 -11.90
C LYS A 77 -15.62 3.56 -11.33
N THR A 78 -16.02 2.31 -11.55
CA THR A 78 -15.14 1.16 -11.39
C THR A 78 -14.07 1.23 -12.49
N ILE A 79 -13.03 2.03 -12.27
CA ILE A 79 -11.85 2.03 -13.12
C ILE A 79 -11.15 0.70 -12.85
N ILE A 80 -11.21 -0.21 -13.83
CA ILE A 80 -10.25 -1.29 -13.91
C ILE A 80 -8.91 -0.59 -14.17
N PRO A 81 -7.93 -0.61 -13.23
CA PRO A 81 -6.69 0.11 -13.42
C PRO A 81 -5.99 -0.44 -14.66
N SER A 82 -5.45 0.44 -15.52
CA SER A 82 -4.74 -0.04 -16.71
C SER A 82 -3.47 -0.79 -16.29
N ASN A 83 -2.91 -1.65 -17.15
CA ASN A 83 -1.68 -2.38 -16.81
C ASN A 83 -0.55 -1.43 -16.35
N ASN A 84 -0.49 -0.20 -16.89
CA ASN A 84 0.48 0.83 -16.47
C ASN A 84 0.17 1.42 -15.08
N ASP A 85 -1.09 1.47 -14.67
CA ASP A 85 -1.51 1.93 -13.33
C ASP A 85 -1.36 0.82 -12.30
N ILE A 86 -1.59 -0.44 -12.72
CA ILE A 86 -1.23 -1.63 -11.96
C ILE A 86 0.27 -1.63 -11.70
N GLU A 87 1.12 -1.56 -12.73
CA GLU A 87 2.59 -1.52 -12.60
C GLU A 87 3.14 -0.30 -11.81
N LYS A 88 2.43 0.84 -11.79
CA LYS A 88 2.84 2.02 -11.00
C LYS A 88 2.37 2.00 -9.54
N ASN A 89 1.22 1.40 -9.25
CA ASN A 89 0.69 1.34 -7.88
C ASN A 89 1.11 0.04 -7.15
N MET A 90 1.24 -1.06 -7.89
CA MET A 90 2.01 -2.23 -7.45
C MET A 90 3.49 -1.88 -7.46
N TYR A 91 3.95 -1.43 -6.29
CA TYR A 91 5.25 -1.91 -5.83
C TYR A 91 5.16 -3.44 -5.73
N ILE A 92 5.41 -4.15 -6.84
CA ILE A 92 5.96 -5.50 -6.76
C ILE A 92 7.28 -5.33 -6.01
N ARG A 93 7.24 -5.52 -4.70
CA ARG A 93 8.47 -5.83 -3.99
C ARG A 93 8.95 -7.14 -4.58
N ASN A 94 10.10 -7.09 -5.24
CA ASN A 94 11.04 -8.21 -5.20
C ASN A 94 11.40 -8.41 -3.72
N MET A 95 10.51 -9.08 -2.98
CA MET A 95 10.70 -9.39 -1.57
C MET A 95 11.94 -10.27 -1.48
N ASN A 96 13.00 -9.70 -0.93
CA ASN A 96 14.13 -10.51 -0.52
C ASN A 96 13.64 -11.32 0.68
N LEU A 97 13.31 -12.61 0.49
CA LEU A 97 12.69 -13.47 1.51
C LEU A 97 13.45 -13.47 2.85
N ASN A 98 14.73 -13.13 2.83
CA ASN A 98 15.56 -12.96 4.01
C ASN A 98 15.13 -11.80 4.95
N GLU A 99 14.31 -10.82 4.51
CA GLU A 99 13.68 -9.82 5.40
C GLU A 99 12.49 -10.39 6.22
N LEU A 100 12.05 -11.64 6.01
CA LEU A 100 10.89 -12.24 6.70
C LEU A 100 11.21 -12.92 8.04
N HIS A 101 12.45 -12.87 8.53
CA HIS A 101 12.82 -13.39 9.86
C HIS A 101 12.39 -12.43 10.99
N PHE A 102 11.10 -12.45 11.32
CA PHE A 102 10.50 -11.66 12.40
C PHE A 102 10.61 -12.32 13.77
N GLU A 103 11.79 -12.27 14.40
CA GLU A 103 11.95 -12.56 15.84
C GLU A 103 11.49 -11.39 16.75
N ASP A 104 11.13 -10.26 16.16
CA ASP A 104 11.18 -8.95 16.82
C ASP A 104 9.83 -8.42 17.36
N GLU A 105 8.83 -9.30 17.59
CA GLU A 105 7.49 -9.02 18.17
C GLU A 105 6.68 -7.83 17.59
N SER A 106 7.13 -7.26 16.47
CA SER A 106 6.62 -6.00 15.94
C SER A 106 5.34 -6.20 15.14
N TRP A 107 4.38 -5.27 15.27
CA TRP A 107 3.12 -5.30 14.52
C TRP A 107 3.09 -4.32 13.34
N VAL A 108 4.01 -3.34 13.30
CA VAL A 108 4.15 -2.37 12.21
C VAL A 108 5.59 -2.02 11.91
N HIS A 109 5.93 -1.86 10.63
CA HIS A 109 7.18 -1.26 10.16
C HIS A 109 6.93 0.14 9.60
N LEU A 110 7.73 1.11 10.03
CA LEU A 110 7.70 2.49 9.53
C LEU A 110 8.97 2.81 8.75
N LYS A 111 8.80 3.34 7.54
CA LYS A 111 9.88 3.69 6.61
C LYS A 111 9.74 5.16 6.21
N TYR A 112 10.66 6.02 6.67
CA TYR A 112 10.69 7.46 6.34
C TYR A 112 11.51 7.76 5.09
N TRP A 113 11.07 8.75 4.33
CA TRP A 113 11.60 9.10 3.01
C TRP A 113 11.65 10.63 2.82
N GLU A 114 12.70 11.08 2.13
CA GLU A 114 12.88 12.46 1.69
C GLU A 114 12.92 12.49 0.15
N PHE A 115 11.83 12.96 -0.46
CA PHE A 115 11.52 12.79 -1.89
C PHE A 115 11.59 11.32 -2.36
N GLN A 116 12.73 10.90 -2.90
CA GLN A 116 12.98 9.56 -3.46
C GLN A 116 13.97 8.76 -2.59
N SER A 117 14.64 9.42 -1.64
CA SER A 117 15.72 8.85 -0.85
C SER A 117 15.19 8.31 0.48
N ARG A 118 15.53 7.04 0.78
CA ARG A 118 15.16 6.38 2.05
C ARG A 118 16.03 6.96 3.17
N THR A 119 15.41 7.53 4.19
CA THR A 119 16.14 8.22 5.28
C THR A 119 15.99 7.48 6.61
N GLY A 120 17.12 7.13 7.22
CA GLY A 120 17.18 6.38 8.48
C GLY A 120 16.79 4.90 8.37
N ALA A 121 16.97 4.16 9.46
CA ALA A 121 16.58 2.76 9.57
C ALA A 121 15.05 2.57 9.45
N THR A 122 14.59 1.32 9.36
CA THR A 122 13.17 0.98 9.55
C THR A 122 12.89 1.01 11.06
N PHE A 123 11.82 1.66 11.47
CA PHE A 123 11.37 1.65 12.86
C PHE A 123 10.43 0.45 13.06
N CYS A 124 10.78 -0.43 14.01
CA CYS A 124 10.06 -1.64 14.34
C CYS A 124 9.11 -1.37 15.53
N GLY A 125 7.81 -1.26 15.23
CA GLY A 125 6.78 -0.86 16.18
C GLY A 125 6.19 -2.03 16.96
N LYS A 126 6.44 -2.06 18.28
CA LYS A 126 5.91 -3.07 19.21
C LYS A 126 4.77 -2.54 20.09
N GLU A 127 4.91 -1.33 20.63
CA GLU A 127 3.91 -0.70 21.50
C GLU A 127 2.60 -0.36 20.75
N ASP A 128 1.46 -0.45 21.43
CA ASP A 128 0.13 -0.17 20.83
C ASP A 128 -0.05 1.29 20.40
N ARG A 129 0.79 2.21 20.89
CA ARG A 129 0.80 3.62 20.50
C ARG A 129 2.20 4.06 20.12
N ILE A 130 2.38 4.36 18.84
CA ILE A 130 3.65 4.85 18.29
C ILE A 130 3.49 6.33 17.93
N ILE A 131 4.47 7.14 18.30
CA ILE A 131 4.57 8.56 18.02
C ILE A 131 5.53 8.74 16.85
N VAL A 132 5.12 9.45 15.79
CA VAL A 132 6.01 9.88 14.71
C VAL A 132 6.01 11.41 14.71
N ASP A 133 7.17 12.03 14.93
CA ASP A 133 7.26 13.48 15.14
C ASP A 133 8.42 14.14 14.37
N GLY A 134 8.45 15.46 14.32
CA GLY A 134 9.48 16.27 13.66
C GLY A 134 10.54 16.84 14.59
N PHE A 135 10.65 16.36 15.82
CA PHE A 135 11.62 16.84 16.80
C PHE A 135 13.00 16.18 16.60
N CYS A 136 13.99 16.59 17.39
CA CYS A 136 15.40 16.20 17.20
C CYS A 136 15.97 15.33 18.33
N ASP A 137 15.18 15.01 19.35
CA ASP A 137 15.61 14.16 20.45
C ASP A 137 15.80 12.72 19.95
N LYS A 138 16.64 11.93 20.64
CA LYS A 138 16.61 10.47 20.45
C LYS A 138 15.25 9.97 20.94
N GLY A 139 14.52 9.27 20.08
CA GLY A 139 13.25 8.66 20.43
C GLY A 139 13.41 7.40 21.28
N ASP A 140 12.45 7.20 22.19
CA ASP A 140 12.26 5.96 22.93
C ASP A 140 11.66 4.85 22.05
N ASN A 141 11.48 3.65 22.60
CA ASN A 141 10.97 2.46 21.90
C ASN A 141 9.61 2.64 21.18
N ASN A 142 8.85 3.69 21.50
CA ASN A 142 7.57 4.03 20.87
C ASN A 142 7.59 5.33 20.06
N ARG A 143 8.76 5.96 19.85
CA ARG A 143 8.87 7.32 19.29
C ARG A 143 9.84 7.37 18.10
N PHE A 144 9.31 7.50 16.89
CA PHE A 144 10.09 7.69 15.67
C PHE A 144 10.25 9.19 15.37
N SER A 145 11.28 9.81 15.97
CA SER A 145 11.54 11.25 15.86
C SER A 145 12.34 11.57 14.59
N LEU A 146 11.67 12.10 13.55
CA LEU A 146 12.19 12.23 12.19
C LEU A 146 13.28 13.31 12.05
N GLY A 147 13.24 14.36 12.87
CA GLY A 147 14.26 15.42 12.88
C GLY A 147 15.62 14.94 13.41
N SER A 148 15.64 13.88 14.22
CA SER A 148 16.86 13.22 14.71
C SER A 148 17.61 12.43 13.61
N LEU A 149 16.96 12.13 12.49
CA LEU A 149 17.53 11.30 11.42
C LEU A 149 18.52 12.09 10.57
N THR A 150 19.73 11.54 10.39
CA THR A 150 20.73 12.06 9.46
C THR A 150 20.30 11.80 8.01
N SER A 151 20.40 12.82 7.16
CA SER A 151 20.18 12.72 5.71
C SER A 151 21.22 13.59 4.98
N PRO A 152 22.12 13.00 4.16
CA PRO A 152 23.15 13.75 3.43
C PRO A 152 22.59 14.70 2.36
N GLU A 153 21.41 14.39 1.82
CA GLU A 153 20.77 15.12 0.71
C GLU A 153 19.76 16.17 1.19
N ARG A 154 19.66 16.39 2.50
CA ARG A 154 18.63 17.24 3.13
C ARG A 154 18.76 18.71 2.72
N ASN A 155 17.94 19.10 1.76
CA ASN A 155 17.85 20.45 1.23
C ASN A 155 16.83 21.33 1.98
N VAL A 156 16.80 22.63 1.62
CA VAL A 156 15.98 23.65 2.28
C VAL A 156 14.47 23.37 2.23
N ALA A 157 13.96 22.65 1.22
CA ALA A 157 12.54 22.30 1.14
C ALA A 157 12.17 21.21 2.17
N ILE A 158 13.06 20.22 2.36
CA ILE A 158 12.92 19.17 3.36
C ILE A 158 12.95 19.80 4.75
N SER A 159 14.01 20.55 5.08
CA SER A 159 14.16 21.17 6.41
C SER A 159 12.99 22.08 6.78
N LYS A 160 12.40 22.80 5.82
CA LYS A 160 11.19 23.62 6.06
C LYS A 160 9.96 22.78 6.41
N VAL A 161 9.74 21.65 5.73
CA VAL A 161 8.63 20.73 6.02
C VAL A 161 8.86 20.01 7.36
N LEU A 162 10.08 19.51 7.59
CA LEU A 162 10.47 18.80 8.80
C LEU A 162 10.23 19.64 10.08
N CYS A 163 10.64 20.91 10.07
CA CYS A 163 10.34 21.87 11.15
C CYS A 163 8.84 22.17 11.35
N GLN A 164 7.98 21.89 10.35
CA GLN A 164 6.53 22.10 10.41
C GLN A 164 5.75 20.85 10.85
N ILE A 165 6.36 19.66 10.83
CA ILE A 165 5.75 18.41 11.33
C ILE A 165 5.38 18.58 12.81
N GLY A 166 6.30 19.10 13.64
CA GLY A 166 6.07 19.26 15.07
C GLY A 166 5.70 17.94 15.73
N GLY A 167 4.52 17.86 16.34
CA GLY A 167 4.01 16.62 16.96
C GLY A 167 3.62 15.50 15.97
N GLY A 168 3.61 15.76 14.66
CA GLY A 168 3.46 14.73 13.62
C GLY A 168 2.15 13.96 13.68
N CYS A 169 2.21 12.67 13.99
CA CYS A 169 1.04 11.81 14.14
C CYS A 169 1.27 10.67 15.15
N HIS A 170 0.18 10.15 15.71
CA HIS A 170 0.20 8.92 16.49
C HIS A 170 -0.42 7.78 15.67
N ILE A 171 0.28 6.66 15.54
CA ILE A 171 -0.28 5.41 15.03
C ILE A 171 -0.75 4.60 16.24
N ILE A 172 -2.02 4.24 16.26
CA ILE A 172 -2.70 3.65 17.43
C ILE A 172 -3.37 2.34 17.03
N LYS A 173 -2.90 1.24 17.61
CA LYS A 173 -3.49 -0.08 17.55
C LYS A 173 -4.55 -0.22 18.65
N VAL A 174 -5.70 -0.78 18.29
CA VAL A 174 -6.86 -1.00 19.17
C VAL A 174 -7.36 -2.41 18.92
N GLY A 175 -6.87 -3.37 19.70
CA GLY A 175 -6.98 -4.79 19.37
C GLY A 175 -6.17 -5.11 18.11
N ASP A 176 -6.82 -5.62 17.08
CA ASP A 176 -6.22 -5.85 15.75
C ASP A 176 -6.41 -4.68 14.76
N ASN A 177 -7.24 -3.68 15.10
CA ASN A 177 -7.51 -2.53 14.23
C ASN A 177 -6.45 -1.44 14.43
N VAL A 178 -6.13 -0.67 13.39
CA VAL A 178 -5.14 0.42 13.45
C VAL A 178 -5.74 1.70 12.90
N LYS A 179 -5.58 2.80 13.65
CA LYS A 179 -5.93 4.16 13.22
C LYS A 179 -4.73 5.09 13.37
N ILE A 180 -4.80 6.25 12.74
CA ILE A 180 -3.80 7.31 12.89
C ILE A 180 -4.44 8.63 13.32
N GLU A 181 -3.82 9.33 14.25
CA GLU A 181 -4.28 10.59 14.83
C GLU A 181 -3.32 11.72 14.47
N SER A 182 -3.84 12.81 13.89
CA SER A 182 -3.03 13.95 13.44
C SER A 182 -2.64 14.87 14.61
N LYS A 183 -1.33 15.15 14.76
CA LYS A 183 -0.74 16.07 15.75
C LYS A 183 0.11 17.18 15.15
N CYS A 184 0.27 17.21 13.83
CA CYS A 184 0.74 18.37 13.08
C CYS A 184 -0.19 19.57 13.32
N LYS A 185 0.38 20.79 13.27
CA LYS A 185 -0.40 22.04 13.22
C LYS A 185 -0.94 22.36 11.82
N SER A 186 -0.47 21.64 10.81
CA SER A 186 -0.95 21.69 9.43
C SER A 186 -1.53 20.32 9.03
N PRO A 187 -2.32 20.22 7.95
CA PRO A 187 -2.83 18.93 7.49
C PRO A 187 -1.72 17.94 7.15
N ILE A 188 -2.01 16.64 7.32
CA ILE A 188 -1.25 15.55 6.72
C ILE A 188 -2.08 14.90 5.61
N PHE A 189 -1.41 14.34 4.62
CA PHE A 189 -2.05 13.79 3.43
C PHE A 189 -1.79 12.29 3.39
N ILE A 190 -2.83 11.48 3.20
CA ILE A 190 -2.80 10.03 3.44
C ILE A 190 -3.38 9.30 2.24
N GLN A 191 -2.62 8.38 1.65
CA GLN A 191 -3.12 7.35 0.74
C GLN A 191 -3.25 6.05 1.53
N CYS A 192 -4.49 5.57 1.67
CA CYS A 192 -4.82 4.37 2.42
C CYS A 192 -5.91 3.58 1.66
N PRO A 193 -5.54 2.49 0.96
CA PRO A 193 -6.49 1.63 0.27
C PRO A 193 -7.61 1.08 1.17
N MET A 194 -7.32 0.80 2.47
CA MET A 194 -8.35 0.35 3.41
C MET A 194 -9.43 1.41 3.64
N GLN A 195 -9.03 2.67 3.82
CA GLN A 195 -9.99 3.78 3.92
C GLN A 195 -10.74 3.96 2.59
N GLY A 196 -10.15 3.61 1.44
CA GLY A 196 -10.84 3.53 0.15
C GLY A 196 -12.03 2.57 0.18
N VAL A 197 -11.82 1.35 0.68
CA VAL A 197 -12.88 0.34 0.84
C VAL A 197 -13.94 0.79 1.85
N ILE A 198 -13.54 1.41 2.97
CA ILE A 198 -14.46 1.97 3.98
C ILE A 198 -15.33 3.10 3.41
N SER A 199 -14.76 3.95 2.54
CA SER A 199 -15.40 5.17 2.03
C SER A 199 -16.12 4.98 0.69
N GLY A 200 -15.91 3.85 0.00
CA GLY A 200 -16.40 3.62 -1.36
C GLY A 200 -15.69 4.50 -2.40
N THR A 201 -14.39 4.76 -2.23
CA THR A 201 -13.56 5.60 -3.11
C THR A 201 -12.32 4.85 -3.61
N ASP A 202 -11.76 5.32 -4.74
CA ASP A 202 -10.61 4.72 -5.39
C ASP A 202 -9.40 4.49 -4.44
N PRO A 203 -8.70 3.34 -4.49
CA PRO A 203 -7.56 3.04 -3.61
C PRO A 203 -6.39 4.01 -3.70
N SER A 204 -6.21 4.71 -4.83
CA SER A 204 -5.15 5.70 -5.02
C SER A 204 -5.45 7.05 -4.35
N CYS A 205 -6.70 7.26 -3.88
CA CYS A 205 -7.17 8.53 -3.34
C CYS A 205 -6.31 9.04 -2.15
N VAL A 206 -6.09 10.35 -2.11
CA VAL A 206 -5.26 11.03 -1.10
C VAL A 206 -6.13 11.89 -0.19
N TYR A 207 -6.46 11.36 0.98
CA TYR A 207 -7.23 12.04 2.03
C TYR A 207 -6.40 13.17 2.66
N ARG A 208 -7.02 14.33 2.86
CA ARG A 208 -6.45 15.44 3.64
C ARG A 208 -6.95 15.34 5.08
N LEU A 209 -6.12 14.83 5.98
CA LEU A 209 -6.44 14.74 7.41
C LEU A 209 -6.05 16.05 8.11
N SER A 210 -7.01 16.66 8.81
CA SER A 210 -6.83 17.93 9.51
C SER A 210 -6.00 17.78 10.79
N PRO A 211 -5.46 18.89 11.35
CA PRO A 211 -4.93 18.90 12.72
C PRO A 211 -5.95 18.37 13.73
N GLY A 212 -5.55 17.45 14.60
CA GLY A 212 -6.37 16.94 15.70
C GLY A 212 -7.43 15.89 15.33
N THR A 213 -7.66 15.60 14.04
CA THR A 213 -8.57 14.53 13.58
C THR A 213 -7.84 13.20 13.36
N ASP A 214 -8.56 12.08 13.45
CA ASP A 214 -8.05 10.73 13.19
C ASP A 214 -8.71 10.03 11.98
N LEU A 215 -8.06 8.96 11.50
CA LEU A 215 -8.47 8.16 10.34
C LEU A 215 -8.16 6.67 10.59
N THR A 216 -9.07 5.76 10.24
CA THR A 216 -8.79 4.32 10.26
C THR A 216 -7.85 3.97 9.10
N ILE A 217 -6.74 3.30 9.40
CA ILE A 217 -5.77 2.86 8.37
C ILE A 217 -5.77 1.35 8.16
N TYR A 218 -6.35 0.58 9.10
CA TYR A 218 -6.58 -0.85 8.96
C TYR A 218 -7.76 -1.31 9.82
N ASP A 219 -8.70 -2.04 9.21
CA ASP A 219 -9.71 -2.82 9.92
C ASP A 219 -9.52 -4.31 9.61
N ASN A 220 -9.32 -5.10 10.67
CA ASN A 220 -9.04 -6.53 10.60
C ASN A 220 -10.23 -7.33 10.09
N ASN A 221 -11.46 -6.95 10.43
CA ASN A 221 -12.65 -7.67 10.01
C ASN A 221 -12.94 -7.42 8.53
N LEU A 222 -12.75 -6.19 8.06
CA LEU A 222 -12.83 -5.82 6.66
C LEU A 222 -11.74 -6.53 5.83
N PHE A 223 -10.49 -6.55 6.32
CA PHE A 223 -9.40 -7.29 5.66
C PHE A 223 -9.72 -8.80 5.52
N ASN A 224 -10.16 -9.44 6.61
CA ASN A 224 -10.54 -10.86 6.57
C ASN A 224 -11.74 -11.12 5.63
N ASN A 225 -12.71 -10.21 5.57
CA ASN A 225 -13.83 -10.29 4.63
C ASN A 225 -13.43 -10.11 3.16
N MET A 226 -12.35 -9.36 2.87
CA MET A 226 -11.76 -9.33 1.53
C MET A 226 -11.02 -10.64 1.25
N LEU A 227 -10.10 -11.04 2.14
CA LEU A 227 -9.30 -12.25 2.04
C LEU A 227 -10.13 -13.53 1.78
N MET A 228 -11.29 -13.67 2.42
CA MET A 228 -12.18 -14.82 2.20
C MET A 228 -12.87 -14.83 0.83
N LYS A 229 -13.19 -13.67 0.25
CA LYS A 229 -13.74 -13.59 -1.12
C LYS A 229 -12.67 -13.96 -2.15
N THR A 230 -11.47 -13.44 -1.92
CA THR A 230 -10.31 -13.54 -2.82
C THR A 230 -9.75 -14.96 -2.96
N LYS A 231 -10.15 -15.91 -2.10
CA LYS A 231 -9.72 -17.32 -2.21
C LYS A 231 -10.04 -17.97 -3.57
N ASN A 232 -11.07 -17.49 -4.27
CA ASN A 232 -11.44 -17.99 -5.59
C ASN A 232 -10.59 -17.37 -6.74
N ASP A 233 -9.92 -16.24 -6.47
CA ASP A 233 -9.14 -15.46 -7.45
C ASP A 233 -7.65 -15.89 -7.48
N GLY A 234 -7.25 -16.81 -6.58
CA GLY A 234 -5.90 -17.36 -6.46
C GLY A 234 -4.82 -16.30 -6.21
N ASN A 235 -3.60 -16.58 -6.70
CA ASN A 235 -2.43 -15.73 -6.49
C ASN A 235 -2.63 -14.28 -7.00
N ILE A 236 -3.37 -14.06 -8.09
CA ILE A 236 -3.67 -12.72 -8.62
C ILE A 236 -4.50 -11.93 -7.58
N GLY A 237 -5.49 -12.58 -6.99
CA GLY A 237 -6.26 -12.04 -5.90
C GLY A 237 -5.41 -11.66 -4.69
N LEU A 238 -4.57 -12.58 -4.21
CA LEU A 238 -3.69 -12.35 -3.06
C LEU A 238 -2.71 -11.19 -3.28
N ILE A 239 -2.14 -11.06 -4.49
CA ILE A 239 -1.32 -9.91 -4.89
C ILE A 239 -2.12 -8.61 -4.81
N ASN A 240 -3.36 -8.58 -5.32
CA ASN A 240 -4.23 -7.41 -5.24
C ASN A 240 -4.57 -7.00 -3.80
N LEU A 241 -4.45 -7.90 -2.81
CA LEU A 241 -4.67 -7.57 -1.39
C LEU A 241 -3.46 -6.90 -0.71
N GLN A 242 -2.25 -7.00 -1.27
CA GLN A 242 -1.04 -6.47 -0.64
C GLN A 242 -1.09 -4.95 -0.38
N GLN A 243 -1.87 -4.21 -1.18
CA GLN A 243 -2.07 -2.77 -0.98
C GLN A 243 -2.77 -2.43 0.35
N TYR A 244 -3.58 -3.32 0.93
CA TYR A 244 -4.42 -3.00 2.10
C TYR A 244 -3.68 -3.05 3.44
N TYR A 245 -2.46 -3.60 3.51
CA TYR A 245 -1.58 -3.47 4.67
C TYR A 245 -0.65 -2.25 4.61
N GLN A 246 -0.59 -1.57 3.45
CA GLN A 246 0.27 -0.42 3.23
C GLN A 246 -0.53 0.89 3.33
N THR A 247 0.01 1.86 4.06
CA THR A 247 -0.49 3.25 4.06
C THR A 247 0.69 4.19 3.83
N ARG A 248 0.48 5.25 3.04
CA ARG A 248 1.51 6.25 2.74
C ARG A 248 1.05 7.63 3.19
N ILE A 249 1.93 8.40 3.84
CA ILE A 249 1.60 9.69 4.43
C ILE A 249 2.62 10.74 4.04
N SER A 250 2.19 11.85 3.44
CA SER A 250 3.01 13.04 3.26
C SER A 250 2.68 14.08 4.33
N PHE A 251 3.71 14.64 4.96
CA PHE A 251 3.54 15.69 5.94
C PHE A 251 3.48 17.06 5.25
N ILE A 252 2.52 17.90 5.64
CA ILE A 252 2.35 19.31 5.23
C ILE A 252 1.99 19.54 3.75
N LYS A 253 2.38 18.65 2.82
CA LYS A 253 2.23 18.81 1.37
C LYS A 253 1.47 17.67 0.72
N GLY A 254 0.35 18.00 0.07
CA GLY A 254 -0.46 17.05 -0.69
C GLY A 254 0.14 16.67 -2.04
N TRP A 255 -0.26 15.50 -2.53
CA TRP A 255 0.05 14.95 -3.85
C TRP A 255 -1.16 14.23 -4.44
N GLY A 256 -1.11 13.96 -5.74
CA GLY A 256 -2.16 13.26 -6.49
C GLY A 256 -2.85 14.16 -7.52
N GLU A 257 -4.02 13.74 -8.00
CA GLU A 257 -4.75 14.43 -9.07
C GLU A 257 -5.03 15.90 -8.74
N ASN A 258 -5.56 16.18 -7.55
CA ASN A 258 -5.98 17.52 -7.11
C ASN A 258 -4.83 18.42 -6.56
N TYR A 259 -3.56 18.03 -6.76
CA TYR A 259 -2.40 18.75 -6.22
C TYR A 259 -1.32 19.00 -7.27
N ARG A 260 -0.40 19.94 -7.00
CA ARG A 260 0.75 20.22 -7.87
C ARG A 260 1.72 19.05 -8.00
N ARG A 261 1.88 18.28 -6.92
CA ARG A 261 2.67 17.03 -6.86
C ARG A 261 1.82 15.88 -7.39
N LYS A 262 2.37 15.04 -8.26
CA LYS A 262 1.62 13.90 -8.83
C LYS A 262 2.05 12.57 -8.22
N SER A 263 3.34 12.42 -7.92
CA SER A 263 3.85 11.31 -7.10
C SER A 263 3.95 11.69 -5.63
N ILE A 264 3.88 10.70 -4.73
CA ILE A 264 4.30 10.90 -3.34
C ILE A 264 5.81 11.20 -3.25
N THR A 265 6.59 10.71 -4.21
CA THR A 265 8.04 10.97 -4.28
C THR A 265 8.40 12.41 -4.66
N ASP A 266 7.40 13.25 -5.00
CA ASP A 266 7.54 14.70 -5.13
C ASP A 266 7.43 15.44 -3.77
N SER A 267 7.09 14.72 -2.70
CA SER A 267 6.88 15.27 -1.35
C SER A 267 8.18 15.32 -0.54
N PRO A 268 8.53 16.46 0.10
CA PRO A 268 9.82 16.58 0.80
C PRO A 268 10.01 15.65 2.00
N CYS A 269 8.92 15.30 2.70
CA CYS A 269 8.95 14.43 3.88
C CYS A 269 7.72 13.51 3.84
N TRP A 270 7.92 12.19 3.72
CA TRP A 270 6.82 11.22 3.73
C TRP A 270 7.17 9.90 4.43
N LEU A 271 6.14 9.15 4.80
CA LEU A 271 6.21 7.93 5.60
C LEU A 271 5.45 6.81 4.89
N GLU A 272 6.08 5.65 4.77
CA GLU A 272 5.45 4.37 4.45
C GLU A 272 5.20 3.60 5.75
N ILE A 273 3.96 3.16 5.95
CA ILE A 273 3.48 2.37 7.08
C ILE A 273 3.12 0.98 6.53
N LEU A 274 3.59 -0.07 7.20
CA LEU A 274 3.41 -1.47 6.78
C LEU A 274 2.94 -2.29 7.98
N ILE A 275 1.70 -2.77 7.94
CA ILE A 275 1.12 -3.52 9.06
C ILE A 275 1.41 -5.01 8.85
N LEU A 276 2.09 -5.64 9.80
CA LEU A 276 2.84 -6.87 9.55
C LEU A 276 1.95 -8.12 9.55
N LYS A 277 0.97 -8.20 10.45
CA LYS A 277 0.00 -9.30 10.54
C LYS A 277 -0.69 -9.63 9.20
N PRO A 278 -1.38 -8.69 8.51
CA PRO A 278 -1.98 -8.94 7.20
C PRO A 278 -0.97 -9.22 6.08
N MET A 279 0.25 -8.66 6.15
CA MET A 279 1.33 -8.97 5.20
C MET A 279 1.73 -10.45 5.31
N MET A 280 2.07 -10.91 6.52
CA MET A 280 2.42 -12.31 6.79
C MET A 280 1.27 -13.29 6.46
N MET A 281 0.01 -12.88 6.64
CA MET A 281 -1.15 -13.69 6.25
C MET A 281 -1.24 -13.88 4.72
N ILE A 282 -0.92 -12.86 3.92
CA ILE A 282 -0.85 -12.99 2.46
C ILE A 282 0.36 -13.85 2.07
N ASP A 283 1.54 -13.58 2.63
CA ASP A 283 2.78 -14.27 2.27
C ASP A 283 2.70 -15.78 2.57
N ASN A 284 2.13 -16.17 3.71
CA ASN A 284 1.88 -17.58 4.04
C ASN A 284 0.93 -18.26 3.05
N LEU A 285 -0.19 -17.60 2.69
CA LEU A 285 -1.15 -18.15 1.71
C LEU A 285 -0.54 -18.28 0.31
N MET A 286 0.31 -17.33 -0.10
CA MET A 286 1.07 -17.42 -1.35
C MET A 286 2.03 -18.62 -1.36
N MET A 287 2.69 -18.91 -0.23
CA MET A 287 3.52 -20.11 -0.10
C MET A 287 2.69 -21.42 -0.11
N GLU A 288 1.54 -21.46 0.56
CA GLU A 288 0.63 -22.60 0.52
C GLU A 288 0.15 -22.90 -0.90
N MET A 289 -0.29 -21.86 -1.65
CA MET A 289 -0.76 -22.04 -3.03
C MET A 289 0.38 -22.47 -3.98
N ASN A 290 1.58 -21.89 -3.86
CA ASN A 290 2.71 -22.28 -4.72
C ASN A 290 3.14 -23.74 -4.46
N THR A 291 3.29 -24.15 -3.20
CA THR A 291 3.65 -25.55 -2.87
C THR A 291 2.53 -26.56 -3.17
N TYR A 292 1.29 -26.11 -3.43
CA TYR A 292 0.24 -26.94 -4.01
C TYR A 292 0.47 -27.17 -5.51
N TYR A 293 0.86 -26.14 -6.27
CA TYR A 293 1.15 -26.31 -7.71
C TYR A 293 2.35 -27.21 -7.95
N ASP A 294 3.48 -27.01 -7.25
CA ASP A 294 4.69 -27.83 -7.42
C ASP A 294 4.40 -29.34 -7.22
N LYS A 295 3.65 -29.69 -6.17
CA LYS A 295 3.29 -31.08 -5.84
C LYS A 295 2.35 -31.76 -6.83
N ASN A 296 1.66 -31.00 -7.69
CA ASN A 296 0.83 -31.53 -8.77
C ASN A 296 1.58 -31.60 -10.11
N ILE A 297 2.83 -31.12 -10.19
CA ILE A 297 3.70 -31.23 -11.37
C ILE A 297 4.58 -32.49 -11.29
N ASP A 298 5.02 -32.87 -10.08
CA ASP A 298 5.78 -34.11 -9.83
C ASP A 298 4.92 -35.41 -9.81
N SER A 299 3.67 -35.35 -10.29
CA SER A 299 2.67 -36.44 -10.17
C SER A 299 2.08 -36.97 -11.49
N ASP A 300 2.48 -36.42 -12.64
CA ASP A 300 2.10 -36.83 -14.01
C ASP A 300 3.28 -37.48 -14.77
#